data_AF-A0A4Q9KBJ4-F1
#
_entry.id   AF-A0A4Q9KBJ4-F1
#
_cell.length_a   1.000
_cell.length_b   1.000
_cell.length_c   1.000
_cell.angle_alpha   90.00
_cell.angle_beta   90.00
_cell.angle_gamma   90.00
#
_symmetry.space_group_name_H-M   'P 1'
#
loop_
_entity.id
_entity.type
_entity.pdbx_description
1 polymer ?
#
loop_
_entity_poly.entity_id
_entity_poly.type
_entity_poly.pdbx_seq_one_letter_code
_entity_poly.pdbx_strand_id
1 'polypeptide(L)'
;MVHHEDGSVLTPGRWPWQHDTLAFGWLDAGHAFRQGACPPALLGHLEAAARHPVDRTRGFHVCTLCPPPATPDERWGVFGPTHHQTTEGDTLALGSASLEVHAGRRRWVAPNLVLHYIAAHGYLPPDEVVGAVASS
;
A
#
# COMPACT_ATOMS: atom_id res chain seq x y z
N MET A 1 -2.15 27.04 12.04
CA MET A 1 -1.97 25.86 11.17
C MET A 1 -1.15 24.87 11.96
N VAL A 2 -1.76 23.78 12.43
CA VAL A 2 -1.06 22.78 13.24
C VAL A 2 -0.49 21.78 12.26
N HIS A 3 0.83 21.63 12.27
CA HIS A 3 1.53 20.61 11.51
C HIS A 3 1.56 19.33 12.36
N HIS A 4 1.29 18.16 11.75
CA HIS A 4 1.57 16.88 12.39
C HIS A 4 3.09 16.63 12.45
N GLU A 5 3.55 15.71 13.30
CA GLU A 5 4.99 15.42 13.49
C GLU A 5 5.72 15.00 12.19
N ASP A 6 4.96 14.61 11.16
CA ASP A 6 5.45 14.26 9.81
C ASP A 6 5.36 15.40 8.78
N GLY A 7 4.87 16.58 9.16
CA GLY A 7 4.74 17.75 8.29
C GLY A 7 3.55 17.73 7.32
N SER A 8 2.64 16.75 7.40
CA SER A 8 1.47 16.67 6.52
C SER A 8 0.40 17.73 6.85
N VAL A 9 -0.30 18.21 5.82
CA VAL A 9 -1.41 19.17 5.93
C VAL A 9 -2.73 18.43 5.70
N LEU A 10 -3.31 17.90 6.77
CA LEU A 10 -4.71 17.50 6.79
C LEU A 10 -5.48 18.52 7.63
N THR A 11 -6.35 19.30 6.98
CA THR A 11 -7.26 20.23 7.64
C THR A 11 -8.13 19.48 8.66
N PRO A 12 -8.19 19.89 9.93
CA PRO A 12 -9.12 19.30 10.87
C PRO A 12 -10.54 19.78 10.54
N GLY A 13 -11.45 18.84 10.26
CA GLY A 13 -12.87 19.08 10.52
C GLY A 13 -13.89 18.83 9.42
N ARG A 14 -13.90 17.67 8.73
CA ARG A 14 -15.12 17.33 7.94
C ARG A 14 -15.55 15.87 7.78
N TRP A 15 -14.92 14.89 8.41
CA TRP A 15 -15.35 13.49 8.27
C TRP A 15 -15.31 12.72 9.59
N PRO A 16 -16.41 12.05 10.03
CA PRO A 16 -16.50 11.34 11.31
C PRO A 16 -15.60 10.10 11.44
N TRP A 17 -14.79 9.79 10.42
CA TRP A 17 -14.02 8.54 10.27
C TRP A 17 -12.51 8.66 10.56
N GLN A 18 -12.01 9.84 10.92
CA GLN A 18 -10.56 10.10 10.99
C GLN A 18 -9.88 9.81 12.34
N HIS A 19 -10.62 9.48 13.40
CA HIS A 19 -9.98 9.24 14.70
C HIS A 19 -9.32 7.85 14.83
N ASP A 20 -9.78 6.86 14.06
CA ASP A 20 -9.33 5.47 14.16
C ASP A 20 -8.76 4.91 12.85
N THR A 21 -8.40 5.76 11.88
CA THR A 21 -7.83 5.33 10.60
C THR A 21 -6.37 5.78 10.46
N LEU A 22 -5.46 4.84 10.22
CA LEU A 22 -4.04 5.10 9.96
C LEU A 22 -3.64 4.68 8.54
N ALA A 23 -2.67 5.39 7.96
CA ALA A 23 -2.12 5.07 6.66
C ALA A 23 -0.84 4.23 6.79
N PHE A 24 -0.59 3.32 5.84
CA PHE A 24 0.69 2.63 5.70
C PHE A 24 1.00 2.33 4.24
N GLY A 25 2.25 1.99 3.92
CA GLY A 25 2.62 1.52 2.58
C GLY A 25 2.65 2.59 1.48
N TRP A 26 2.57 3.87 1.84
CA TRP A 26 2.84 5.00 0.94
C TRP A 26 4.35 5.31 0.98
N LEU A 27 5.12 4.58 0.16
CA LEU A 27 6.58 4.68 0.15
C LEU A 27 7.08 5.67 -0.91
N ASP A 28 8.25 6.23 -0.66
CA ASP A 28 8.96 7.11 -1.57
C ASP A 28 10.47 6.84 -1.50
N ALA A 29 11.18 6.99 -2.63
CA ALA A 29 12.62 6.70 -2.73
C ALA A 29 13.49 7.59 -1.83
N GLY A 30 13.01 8.78 -1.45
CA GLY A 30 13.70 9.69 -0.55
C GLY A 30 13.59 9.31 0.93
N HIS A 31 12.79 8.29 1.29
CA HIS A 31 12.48 7.95 2.67
C HIS A 31 12.81 6.48 2.96
N ALA A 32 13.65 6.25 3.96
CA ALA A 32 13.92 4.91 4.44
C ALA A 32 12.65 4.27 4.99
N PHE A 33 12.46 2.99 4.71
CA PHE A 33 11.34 2.20 5.20
C PHE A 33 11.84 0.90 5.81
N ARG A 34 11.01 0.31 6.68
CA ARG A 34 11.34 -0.96 7.31
C ARG A 34 11.33 -2.08 6.29
N GLN A 35 12.40 -2.86 6.25
CA GLN A 35 12.53 -4.04 5.41
C GLN A 35 12.58 -5.31 6.23
N GLY A 36 12.09 -6.41 5.66
CA GLY A 36 12.11 -7.73 6.29
C GLY A 36 11.17 -8.72 5.61
N ALA A 37 11.20 -9.96 6.06
CA ALA A 37 10.30 -10.99 5.56
C ALA A 37 8.87 -10.69 6.00
N CYS A 38 7.97 -10.48 5.03
CA CYS A 38 6.55 -10.36 5.29
C CYS A 38 5.97 -11.75 5.62
N PRO A 39 5.23 -11.91 6.74
CA PRO A 39 4.61 -13.19 7.06
C PRO A 39 3.64 -13.65 5.95
N PRO A 40 3.66 -14.92 5.53
CA PRO A 40 2.79 -15.42 4.46
C PRO A 40 1.30 -15.19 4.72
N ALA A 41 0.87 -15.31 5.98
CA ALA A 41 -0.52 -15.04 6.37
C ALA A 41 -0.91 -13.58 6.09
N LEU A 42 -0.03 -12.62 6.41
CA LEU A 42 -0.29 -11.20 6.12
C LEU A 42 -0.34 -10.94 4.64
N LEU A 43 0.58 -11.52 3.87
CA LEU A 43 0.57 -11.38 2.41
C LEU A 43 -0.76 -11.87 1.83
N GLY A 44 -1.21 -13.07 2.22
CA GLY A 44 -2.50 -13.61 1.77
C GLY A 44 -3.70 -12.72 2.18
N HIS A 45 -3.69 -12.16 3.39
CA HIS A 45 -4.74 -11.23 3.82
C HIS A 45 -4.76 -9.94 2.98
N LEU A 46 -3.59 -9.37 2.67
CA LEU A 46 -3.47 -8.19 1.82
C LEU A 46 -3.89 -8.48 0.37
N GLU A 47 -3.55 -9.67 -0.16
CA GLU A 47 -4.00 -10.13 -1.48
C GLU A 47 -5.53 -10.23 -1.53
N ALA A 48 -6.15 -10.83 -0.51
CA ALA A 48 -7.61 -10.91 -0.39
C ALA A 48 -8.27 -9.53 -0.28
N ALA A 49 -7.68 -8.60 0.49
CA ALA A 49 -8.14 -7.22 0.60
C ALA A 49 -8.04 -6.47 -0.74
N ALA A 50 -6.97 -6.70 -1.51
CA ALA A 50 -6.80 -6.09 -2.83
C ALA A 50 -7.82 -6.56 -3.88
N ARG A 51 -8.48 -7.71 -3.67
CA ARG A 51 -9.62 -8.16 -4.49
C ARG A 51 -10.90 -7.35 -4.24
N HIS A 52 -11.01 -6.72 -3.07
CA HIS A 52 -12.15 -5.89 -2.68
C HIS A 52 -11.69 -4.47 -2.30
N PRO A 53 -11.06 -3.74 -3.23
CA PRO A 53 -10.38 -2.51 -2.90
C PRO A 53 -11.35 -1.36 -2.62
N VAL A 54 -10.87 -0.38 -1.88
CA VAL A 54 -11.54 0.91 -1.61
C VAL A 54 -10.85 2.03 -2.39
N ASP A 55 -11.50 3.21 -2.47
CA ASP A 55 -10.92 4.42 -3.08
C ASP A 55 -10.34 4.22 -4.49
N ARG A 56 -11.06 3.50 -5.34
CA ARG A 56 -10.66 3.26 -6.73
C ARG A 56 -10.56 4.56 -7.52
N THR A 57 -9.51 4.67 -8.33
CA THR A 57 -9.22 5.84 -9.15
C THR A 57 -9.16 5.49 -10.64
N ARG A 58 -9.07 6.50 -11.49
CA ARG A 58 -8.89 6.37 -12.95
C ARG A 58 -7.42 6.44 -13.39
N GLY A 59 -6.49 6.54 -12.45
CA GLY A 59 -5.05 6.59 -12.71
C GLY A 59 -4.31 5.48 -11.99
N PHE A 60 -2.99 5.44 -12.16
CA PHE A 60 -2.12 4.49 -11.49
C PHE A 60 -1.03 5.24 -10.72
N HIS A 61 -0.95 4.98 -9.42
CA HIS A 61 0.24 5.23 -8.63
C HIS A 61 1.29 4.20 -9.07
N VAL A 62 2.42 4.71 -9.57
CA VAL A 62 3.53 3.91 -10.08
C VAL A 62 4.63 3.83 -9.03
N CYS A 63 5.30 2.69 -8.96
CA CYS A 63 6.44 2.50 -8.06
C CYS A 63 7.59 3.42 -8.46
N THR A 64 8.09 4.23 -7.52
CA THR A 64 9.27 5.09 -7.71
C THR A 64 10.57 4.44 -7.23
N LEU A 65 10.48 3.25 -6.62
CA LEU A 65 11.62 2.49 -6.10
C LEU A 65 12.26 1.56 -7.14
N CYS A 66 11.49 1.15 -8.16
CA CYS A 66 12.03 0.38 -9.28
C CYS A 66 13.03 1.23 -10.08
N PRO A 67 14.07 0.61 -10.67
CA PRO A 67 14.91 1.28 -11.64
C PRO A 67 14.07 1.91 -12.76
N PRO A 68 14.45 3.10 -13.25
CA PRO A 68 13.77 3.69 -14.38
C PRO A 68 13.89 2.78 -15.62
N PRO A 69 12.93 2.83 -16.55
CA PRO A 69 12.97 2.06 -17.78
C PRO A 69 14.28 2.31 -18.55
N ALA A 70 14.78 1.27 -19.21
CA ALA A 70 16.06 1.31 -19.91
C ALA A 70 15.98 2.17 -21.19
N THR A 71 14.78 2.27 -21.78
CA THR A 71 14.56 3.02 -23.02
C THR A 71 13.43 4.06 -22.91
N PRO A 72 13.41 5.09 -23.79
CA PRO A 72 12.34 6.08 -23.82
C PRO A 72 10.97 5.54 -24.26
N ASP A 73 10.93 4.49 -25.08
CA ASP A 73 9.68 3.88 -25.54
C ASP A 73 8.97 3.11 -24.42
N GLU A 74 9.73 2.49 -23.50
CA GLU A 74 9.21 1.85 -22.29
C GLU A 74 8.55 2.87 -21.34
N ARG A 75 8.92 4.16 -21.38
CA ARG A 75 8.36 5.21 -20.51
C ARG A 75 6.85 5.40 -20.71
N TRP A 76 6.33 5.18 -21.91
CA TRP A 76 4.89 5.26 -22.19
C TRP A 76 4.14 4.02 -21.67
N GLY A 77 4.83 2.89 -21.50
CA GLY A 77 4.30 1.68 -20.86
C GLY A 77 4.21 1.77 -19.33
N VAL A 78 4.84 2.77 -18.71
CA VAL A 78 4.84 2.96 -17.24
C VAL A 78 3.52 3.56 -16.73
N PHE A 79 2.67 4.12 -17.59
CA PHE A 79 1.35 4.68 -17.20
C PHE A 79 0.27 3.62 -16.94
N GLY A 80 0.64 2.35 -16.79
CA GLY A 80 -0.25 1.23 -16.55
C GLY A 80 -0.21 0.71 -15.10
N PRO A 81 -1.04 -0.31 -14.79
CA PRO A 81 -0.97 -0.96 -13.50
C PRO A 81 0.35 -1.70 -13.32
N THR A 82 0.81 -1.75 -12.07
CA THR A 82 1.81 -2.74 -11.67
C THR A 82 1.12 -4.09 -11.50
N HIS A 83 1.62 -5.14 -12.14
CA HIS A 83 1.04 -6.48 -12.01
C HIS A 83 1.70 -7.24 -10.85
N HIS A 84 0.87 -7.85 -10.01
CA HIS A 84 1.31 -8.70 -8.90
C HIS A 84 0.75 -10.11 -9.08
N GLN A 85 1.63 -11.11 -9.04
CA GLN A 85 1.24 -12.52 -9.01
C GLN A 85 0.92 -12.89 -7.56
N THR A 86 -0.30 -13.35 -7.32
CA THR A 86 -0.72 -13.78 -5.98
C THR A 86 -0.11 -15.12 -5.61
N THR A 87 -0.16 -15.44 -4.33
CA THR A 87 0.18 -16.79 -3.83
C THR A 87 -0.74 -17.88 -4.38
N GLU A 88 -1.95 -17.53 -4.83
CA GLU A 88 -2.94 -18.43 -5.43
C GLU A 88 -2.76 -18.59 -6.95
N GLY A 89 -1.83 -17.87 -7.57
CA GLY A 89 -1.46 -17.99 -8.99
C GLY A 89 -2.27 -17.13 -9.96
N ASP A 90 -3.12 -16.23 -9.46
CA ASP A 90 -3.78 -15.22 -10.29
C ASP A 90 -3.02 -13.89 -10.27
N THR A 91 -3.46 -12.94 -11.11
CA THR A 91 -2.78 -11.64 -11.28
C THR A 91 -3.67 -10.49 -10.85
N LEU A 92 -3.16 -9.67 -9.94
CA LEU A 92 -3.79 -8.42 -9.52
C LEU A 92 -3.18 -7.22 -10.24
N ALA A 93 -4.03 -6.26 -10.64
CA ALA A 93 -3.62 -4.98 -11.19
C ALA A 93 -3.57 -3.92 -10.09
N LEU A 94 -2.37 -3.45 -9.76
CA LEU A 94 -2.10 -2.54 -8.65
C LEU A 94 -1.91 -1.08 -9.11
N GLY A 95 -1.92 -0.17 -8.14
CA GLY A 95 -1.68 1.26 -8.33
C GLY A 95 -2.96 2.08 -8.49
N SER A 96 -4.13 1.46 -8.68
CA SER A 96 -5.37 2.18 -8.98
C SER A 96 -6.36 2.29 -7.83
N ALA A 97 -6.03 1.78 -6.64
CA ALA A 97 -6.94 1.77 -5.49
C ALA A 97 -6.19 1.61 -4.17
N SER A 98 -6.94 1.65 -3.06
CA SER A 98 -6.46 1.34 -1.72
C SER A 98 -7.01 -0.02 -1.25
N LEU A 99 -6.34 -0.62 -0.26
CA LEU A 99 -6.81 -1.76 0.51
C LEU A 99 -6.93 -1.40 1.98
N GLU A 100 -7.67 -2.22 2.72
CA GLU A 100 -7.95 -2.01 4.13
C GLU A 100 -7.60 -3.23 4.97
N VAL A 101 -7.06 -2.98 6.15
CA VAL A 101 -6.78 -3.99 7.18
C VAL A 101 -7.33 -3.47 8.51
N HIS A 102 -7.99 -4.35 9.27
CA HIS A 102 -8.44 -4.01 10.62
C HIS A 102 -7.52 -4.63 11.66
N ALA A 103 -6.96 -3.80 12.54
CA ALA A 103 -6.17 -4.22 13.70
C ALA A 103 -6.96 -3.87 14.98
N GLY A 104 -7.73 -4.83 15.50
CA GLY A 104 -8.65 -4.57 16.60
C GLY A 104 -9.72 -3.53 16.22
N ARG A 105 -9.75 -2.39 16.91
CA ARG A 105 -10.68 -1.28 16.60
C ARG A 105 -10.13 -0.29 15.56
N ARG A 106 -8.87 -0.42 15.17
CA ARG A 106 -8.19 0.51 14.29
C ARG A 106 -8.26 0.03 12.85
N ARG A 107 -8.56 0.97 11.94
CA ARG A 107 -8.55 0.79 10.50
C ARG A 107 -7.19 1.22 9.95
N TRP A 108 -6.60 0.39 9.10
CA TRP A 108 -5.36 0.69 8.39
C TRP A 108 -5.61 0.69 6.89
N VAL A 109 -5.18 1.74 6.20
CA VAL A 109 -5.39 1.90 4.75
C VAL A 109 -4.04 2.06 4.05
N ALA A 110 -3.85 1.33 2.96
CA ALA A 110 -2.67 1.39 2.12
C ALA A 110 -3.04 1.45 0.64
N PRO A 111 -2.18 1.97 -0.25
CA PRO A 111 -2.38 1.74 -1.67
C PRO A 111 -2.29 0.24 -1.93
N ASN A 112 -3.09 -0.31 -2.85
CA ASN A 112 -2.96 -1.73 -3.20
C ASN A 112 -1.56 -2.07 -3.79
N LEU A 113 -0.82 -1.05 -4.24
CA LEU A 113 0.59 -1.12 -4.61
C LEU A 113 1.51 -1.61 -3.47
N VAL A 114 1.06 -1.60 -2.21
CA VAL A 114 1.82 -2.15 -1.08
C VAL A 114 2.22 -3.62 -1.28
N LEU A 115 1.43 -4.40 -2.02
CA LEU A 115 1.76 -5.78 -2.39
C LEU A 115 3.06 -5.85 -3.21
N HIS A 116 3.22 -4.94 -4.18
CA HIS A 116 4.44 -4.83 -4.95
C HIS A 116 5.62 -4.38 -4.08
N TYR A 117 5.42 -3.42 -3.17
CA TYR A 117 6.48 -3.00 -2.25
C TYR A 117 6.98 -4.13 -1.33
N ILE A 118 6.06 -4.98 -0.85
CA ILE A 118 6.42 -6.18 -0.08
C ILE A 118 7.22 -7.14 -0.96
N ALA A 119 6.70 -7.50 -2.12
CA ALA A 119 7.26 -8.56 -2.97
C ALA A 119 8.60 -8.16 -3.62
N ALA A 120 8.70 -6.94 -4.15
CA ALA A 120 9.84 -6.48 -4.94
C ALA A 120 10.87 -5.69 -4.12
N HIS A 121 10.45 -5.04 -3.04
CA HIS A 121 11.30 -4.13 -2.26
C HIS A 121 11.46 -4.55 -0.79
N GLY A 122 10.89 -5.69 -0.40
CA GLY A 122 11.04 -6.25 0.94
C GLY A 122 10.44 -5.38 2.04
N TYR A 123 9.49 -4.50 1.71
CA TYR A 123 8.81 -3.67 2.70
C TYR A 123 8.12 -4.54 3.74
N LEU A 124 8.34 -4.23 5.03
CA LEU A 124 7.69 -4.88 6.15
C LEU A 124 6.67 -3.93 6.78
N PRO A 125 5.34 -4.15 6.57
CA PRO A 125 4.27 -3.32 7.13
C PRO A 125 4.36 -3.20 8.66
N PRO A 126 3.83 -2.15 9.31
CA PRO A 126 3.95 -1.93 10.75
C PRO A 126 3.54 -3.14 11.60
N ASP A 127 4.15 -3.29 12.79
CA ASP A 127 3.92 -4.47 13.65
C ASP A 127 2.44 -4.66 14.04
N GLU A 128 1.68 -3.57 14.18
CA GLU A 128 0.24 -3.64 14.44
C GLU A 128 -0.54 -4.27 13.27
N VAL A 129 -0.15 -3.97 12.03
CA VAL A 129 -0.72 -4.58 10.81
C VAL A 129 -0.28 -6.04 10.71
N VAL A 130 0.98 -6.33 11.04
CA VAL A 130 1.49 -7.71 11.08
C VAL A 130 0.75 -8.56 12.12
N GLY A 131 0.46 -8.00 13.30
CA GLY A 131 -0.28 -8.67 14.36
C GLY A 131 -1.77 -8.85 14.08
N ALA A 132 -2.38 -7.99 13.25
CA ALA A 132 -3.81 -8.02 12.95
C ALA A 132 -4.30 -9.35 12.35
N VAL A 133 -3.44 -9.98 11.55
CA VAL A 133 -3.75 -11.21 10.80
C VAL A 133 -3.84 -12.43 11.71
N ALA A 134 -3.24 -12.37 12.90
CA ALA A 134 -3.33 -13.45 13.88
C ALA A 134 -4.69 -13.50 14.61
N SER A 135 -5.57 -12.51 14.39
CA SER A 135 -6.82 -12.33 15.15
C SER A 135 -8.09 -12.34 14.28
N SER A 136 -8.01 -12.73 13.00
CA SER A 136 -9.15 -12.81 12.07
C SER A 136 -9.54 -14.24 11.74
#